data_AF-A0A1S0TI79-F1
#
_entry.id   AF-A0A1S0TI79-F1
#
_cell.length_a   1.000
_cell.length_b   1.000
_cell.length_c   1.000
_cell.angle_alpha   90.00
_cell.angle_beta   90.00
_cell.angle_gamma   90.00
#
_symmetry.space_group_name_H-M   'P 1'
#
loop_
_entity.id
_entity.type
_entity.pdbx_description
1 polymer ?
#
loop_
_entity_poly.entity_id
_entity_poly.type
_entity_poly.pdbx_seq_one_letter_code
_entity_poly.pdbx_strand_id
1 'polypeptide(L)'
;MNISGREMIGIYLEKIDPAIAHTTRYRALIDEFVDEKLRPDGIFLLQLIKANSGDIVTCELIATLWRRFHSNRINPPPYTEPLLSGKRKISTHESGL
;
A
#
# COMPACT_ATOMS: atom_id res chain seq x y z
N MET A 1 10.13 2.07 14.45
CA MET A 1 9.95 1.29 13.20
C MET A 1 10.95 0.15 13.21
N ASN A 2 10.53 -1.09 12.95
CA ASN A 2 11.45 -2.24 12.83
C ASN A 2 12.20 -2.16 11.50
N ILE A 3 13.40 -1.57 11.51
CA ILE A 3 14.25 -1.33 10.32
C ILE A 3 14.45 -2.63 9.53
N SER A 4 14.60 -3.76 10.22
CA SER A 4 14.76 -5.10 9.64
C SER A 4 13.58 -5.53 8.74
N GLY A 5 12.37 -5.08 9.05
CA GLY A 5 11.18 -5.41 8.26
C GLY A 5 11.16 -4.72 6.90
N ARG A 6 11.53 -3.43 6.85
CA ARG A 6 11.59 -2.69 5.58
C ARG A 6 12.71 -3.19 4.68
N GLU A 7 13.88 -3.44 5.27
CA GLU A 7 15.03 -4.00 4.55
C GLU A 7 14.68 -5.36 3.93
N MET A 8 13.97 -6.22 4.68
CA MET A 8 13.47 -7.48 4.15
C MET A 8 12.62 -7.25 2.89
N ILE A 9 11.64 -6.33 2.94
CA ILE A 9 10.77 -6.05 1.79
C ILE A 9 11.60 -5.55 0.59
N GLY A 10 12.56 -4.65 0.81
CA GLY A 10 13.46 -4.18 -0.25
C GLY A 10 14.20 -5.32 -0.94
N ILE A 11 14.80 -6.24 -0.18
CA ILE A 11 15.53 -7.40 -0.72
C ILE A 11 14.60 -8.30 -1.57
N TYR A 12 13.36 -8.51 -1.14
CA TYR A 12 12.41 -9.30 -1.93
C TYR A 12 12.01 -8.58 -3.21
N LEU A 13 11.72 -7.29 -3.15
CA LEU A 13 11.30 -6.51 -4.31
C LEU A 13 12.41 -6.41 -5.36
N GLU A 14 13.68 -6.28 -4.95
CA GLU A 14 14.83 -6.37 -5.86
C GLU A 14 14.91 -7.70 -6.60
N LYS A 15 14.56 -8.82 -5.94
CA LYS A 15 14.49 -10.14 -6.58
C LYS A 15 13.30 -10.29 -7.53
N ILE A 16 12.17 -9.67 -7.19
CA ILE A 16 10.92 -9.76 -7.95
C ILE A 16 11.01 -8.92 -9.23
N ASP A 17 11.63 -7.74 -9.16
CA ASP A 17 11.73 -6.81 -10.28
C ASP A 17 13.12 -6.15 -10.37
N PRO A 18 14.13 -6.89 -10.84
CA PRO A 18 15.51 -6.40 -10.89
C PRO A 18 15.72 -5.28 -11.93
N ALA A 19 14.86 -5.17 -12.94
CA ALA A 19 15.00 -4.18 -14.00
C ALA A 19 14.68 -2.75 -13.54
N ILE A 20 13.87 -2.61 -12.48
CA ILE A 20 13.35 -1.32 -12.02
C ILE A 20 14.04 -0.85 -10.73
N ALA A 21 14.82 -1.74 -10.08
CA ALA A 21 15.48 -1.56 -8.78
C ALA A 21 16.35 -0.29 -8.65
N HIS A 22 16.88 0.23 -9.75
CA HIS A 22 17.83 1.36 -9.73
C HIS A 22 17.21 2.73 -10.02
N THR A 23 15.89 2.82 -10.20
CA THR A 23 15.24 4.12 -10.48
C THR A 23 14.81 4.83 -9.20
N THR A 24 14.99 6.16 -9.12
CA THR A 24 14.53 6.97 -7.97
C THR A 24 13.01 6.82 -7.74
N ARG A 25 12.26 6.68 -8.84
CA ARG A 25 10.81 6.44 -8.80
C ARG A 25 10.45 5.11 -8.13
N TYR A 26 11.29 4.09 -8.27
CA TYR A 26 11.07 2.79 -7.63
C TYR A 26 11.17 2.88 -6.10
N ARG A 27 12.17 3.59 -5.58
CA ARG A 27 12.30 3.81 -4.13
C ARG A 27 11.07 4.48 -3.53
N ALA A 28 10.56 5.53 -4.17
CA ALA A 28 9.34 6.20 -3.72
C ALA A 28 8.10 5.27 -3.74
N LEU A 29 8.01 4.38 -4.74
CA LEU A 29 6.92 3.38 -4.79
C LEU A 29 7.04 2.30 -3.72
N ILE A 30 8.27 1.91 -3.37
CA ILE A 30 8.52 0.99 -2.24
C ILE A 30 8.07 1.66 -0.95
N ASP A 31 8.46 2.91 -0.72
CA ASP A 31 8.07 3.65 0.48
C ASP A 31 6.56 3.73 0.60
N GLU A 32 5.86 4.10 -0.48
CA GLU A 32 4.40 4.15 -0.51
C GLU A 32 3.75 2.77 -0.29
N PHE A 33 4.28 1.70 -0.88
CA PHE A 33 3.79 0.35 -0.65
C PHE A 33 3.95 -0.09 0.81
N VAL A 34 5.09 0.23 1.42
CA VAL A 34 5.39 -0.11 2.82
C VAL A 34 4.54 0.74 3.76
N ASP A 35 4.41 2.03 3.51
CA ASP A 35 3.75 2.99 4.40
C ASP A 35 2.23 2.99 4.29
N GLU A 36 1.69 2.85 3.09
CA GLU A 36 0.25 2.97 2.86
C GLU A 36 -0.44 1.61 2.72
N LYS A 37 0.21 0.63 2.06
CA LYS A 37 -0.42 -0.68 1.82
C LYS A 37 -0.12 -1.71 2.88
N LEU A 38 1.15 -1.90 3.23
CA LEU A 38 1.52 -2.89 4.23
C LEU A 38 1.28 -2.35 5.64
N ARG A 39 1.77 -1.14 5.93
CA ARG A 39 1.81 -0.56 7.28
C ARG A 39 2.58 -1.46 8.26
N PRO A 40 2.76 -1.07 9.53
CA PRO A 40 3.46 -1.91 10.50
C PRO A 40 2.91 -3.34 10.63
N ASP A 41 1.58 -3.49 10.60
CA ASP A 41 0.93 -4.80 10.76
C ASP A 41 1.20 -5.74 9.57
N GLY A 42 1.16 -5.24 8.34
CA GLY A 42 1.46 -6.04 7.15
C GLY A 42 2.92 -6.49 7.13
N ILE A 43 3.85 -5.63 7.54
CA ILE A 43 5.27 -5.99 7.68
C ILE A 43 5.43 -7.10 8.74
N PHE A 44 4.78 -6.95 9.90
CA PHE A 44 4.81 -7.96 10.96
C PHE A 44 4.29 -9.31 10.47
N LEU A 45 3.14 -9.34 9.78
CA LEU A 45 2.58 -10.58 9.23
C LEU A 45 3.49 -11.21 8.18
N LEU A 46 4.12 -10.41 7.32
CA LEU A 46 5.08 -10.93 6.33
C LEU A 46 6.33 -11.52 7.00
N GLN A 47 6.81 -10.92 8.09
CA GLN A 47 7.90 -11.50 8.88
C GLN A 47 7.49 -12.83 9.54
N LEU A 48 6.26 -12.92 10.07
CA LEU A 48 5.73 -14.14 10.64
C LEU A 48 5.58 -15.26 9.59
N ILE A 49 5.08 -14.91 8.40
CA ILE A 49 4.95 -15.86 7.29
C ILE A 49 6.33 -16.35 6.85
N LYS A 50 7.32 -15.46 6.71
CA LYS A 50 8.70 -15.85 6.41
C LYS A 50 9.24 -16.86 7.42
N ALA A 51 9.05 -16.60 8.71
CA ALA A 51 9.54 -17.47 9.77
C ALA A 51 8.90 -18.87 9.74
N ASN A 52 7.66 -19.00 9.27
CA ASN A 52 6.92 -20.28 9.29
C ASN A 52 6.88 -21.00 7.93
N SER A 53 7.09 -20.29 6.82
CA SER A 53 6.87 -20.83 5.46
C SER A 53 8.06 -20.64 4.52
N GLY A 54 9.11 -19.96 4.98
CA GLY A 54 10.35 -19.76 4.23
C GLY A 54 10.23 -18.79 3.06
N ASP A 55 11.35 -18.60 2.37
CA ASP A 55 11.52 -17.48 1.43
C ASP A 55 10.69 -17.61 0.15
N ILE A 56 10.45 -18.82 -0.37
CA ILE A 56 9.69 -19.03 -1.62
C ILE A 56 8.25 -18.53 -1.46
N VAL A 57 7.57 -18.96 -0.40
CA VAL A 57 6.18 -18.58 -0.13
C VAL A 57 6.08 -17.07 0.15
N THR A 58 7.01 -16.52 0.93
CA THR A 58 7.05 -15.08 1.21
C THR A 58 7.29 -14.26 -0.05
N CYS A 59 8.20 -14.70 -0.92
CA CYS A 59 8.51 -14.02 -2.18
C CYS A 59 7.27 -13.94 -3.08
N GLU A 60 6.57 -15.07 -3.29
CA GLU A 60 5.35 -15.13 -4.10
C GLU A 60 4.21 -14.26 -3.54
N LEU A 61 4.08 -14.22 -2.21
CA LEU A 61 3.09 -13.37 -1.55
C LEU A 61 3.41 -11.88 -1.77
N ILE A 62 4.66 -11.47 -1.52
CA ILE A 62 5.09 -10.07 -1.72
C ILE A 62 4.91 -9.68 -3.20
N ALA A 63 5.29 -10.54 -4.15
CA ALA A 63 5.12 -10.30 -5.58
C ALA A 63 3.64 -10.10 -5.94
N THR A 64 2.74 -10.88 -5.34
CA THR A 64 1.30 -10.76 -5.55
C THR A 64 0.74 -9.45 -4.99
N LEU A 65 1.15 -9.06 -3.78
CA LEU A 65 0.75 -7.79 -3.17
C LEU A 65 1.28 -6.60 -3.97
N TRP A 66 2.53 -6.65 -4.43
CA TRP A 66 3.17 -5.62 -5.25
C TRP A 66 2.44 -5.41 -6.59
N ARG A 67 2.15 -6.51 -7.32
CA ARG A 67 1.37 -6.44 -8.57
C ARG A 67 -0.02 -5.84 -8.37
N ARG A 68 -0.70 -6.19 -7.28
CA ARG A 68 -2.00 -5.60 -6.91
C ARG A 68 -1.88 -4.13 -6.56
N PHE A 69 -0.84 -3.73 -5.84
CA PHE A 69 -0.55 -2.33 -5.55
C PHE A 69 -0.43 -1.52 -6.84
N HIS A 70 0.32 -1.99 -7.83
CA HIS A 70 0.42 -1.34 -9.14
C HIS A 70 -0.92 -1.32 -9.90
N SER A 71 -1.63 -2.44 -9.94
CA SER A 71 -2.89 -2.57 -10.70
C SER A 71 -3.97 -1.61 -10.20
N ASN A 72 -4.08 -1.44 -8.87
CA ASN A 72 -5.06 -0.53 -8.26
C ASN A 72 -4.77 0.95 -8.52
N ARG A 73 -3.55 1.31 -8.92
CA ARG A 73 -3.19 2.68 -9.32
C ARG A 73 -3.59 2.98 -10.75
N ILE A 74 -3.49 1.97 -11.61
CA ILE A 74 -3.86 2.07 -13.03
C ILE A 74 -5.38 2.04 -13.18
N ASN A 75 -6.05 1.17 -12.42
CA ASN A 75 -7.50 1.01 -12.42
C ASN A 75 -8.03 1.13 -10.97
N PRO A 76 -8.31 2.35 -10.49
CA PRO A 76 -8.89 2.53 -9.18
C PRO A 76 -10.28 1.86 -9.11
N PRO A 77 -10.65 1.25 -7.98
CA PRO A 77 -11.97 0.67 -7.84
C PRO A 77 -13.06 1.75 -7.99
N PRO A 78 -14.23 1.42 -8.58
CA PRO A 78 -15.27 2.39 -8.91
C PRO A 78 -15.93 3.09 -7.70
N TYR A 79 -15.60 2.71 -6.46
CA TYR A 79 -16.21 3.20 -5.22
C TYR A 79 -15.32 4.14 -4.38
N THR A 80 -14.23 4.69 -4.93
CA THR A 80 -13.45 5.72 -4.21
C THR A 80 -14.19 7.05 -4.02
N GLU A 81 -15.43 7.17 -4.52
CA GLU A 81 -16.28 8.31 -4.27
C GLU A 81 -16.70 8.35 -2.78
N PRO A 82 -16.35 9.39 -2.02
CA PRO A 82 -16.73 9.47 -0.61
C PRO A 82 -18.25 9.42 -0.48
N LEU A 83 -18.78 8.51 0.36
CA LEU A 83 -20.22 8.38 0.65
C LEU A 83 -20.85 9.61 1.35
N LEU A 84 -20.12 10.73 1.41
CA LEU A 84 -20.51 11.97 2.10
C LEU A 84 -20.44 13.19 1.18
N SER A 85 -20.77 13.05 -0.11
CA SER A 85 -21.01 14.21 -1.01
C SER A 85 -22.48 14.66 -1.03
N GLY A 86 -23.22 14.38 0.05
CA GLY A 86 -24.58 14.86 0.26
C GLY A 86 -24.59 16.33 0.67
N LYS A 87 -24.53 17.24 -0.31
CA LYS A 87 -24.89 18.66 -0.10
C LYS A 87 -26.24 18.76 0.60
N ARG A 88 -26.27 19.27 1.83
CA ARG A 88 -27.42 20.04 2.32
C ARG A 88 -27.00 21.50 2.41
N LYS A 89 -27.34 22.26 1.37
CA LYS A 89 -27.35 23.72 1.39
C LYS A 89 -28.80 24.19 1.55
N ILE A 90 -28.98 25.30 2.29
CA ILE A 90 -30.12 26.25 2.33
C ILE A 90 -31.18 25.95 3.43
N SER A 91 -31.62 26.89 4.29
CA SER A 91 -31.41 28.36 4.38
C SER A 91 -31.46 28.86 5.83
N THR A 92 -30.63 29.86 6.13
CA THR A 92 -30.89 30.92 7.10
C THR A 92 -32.26 31.55 6.84
N HIS A 93 -33.12 31.64 7.85
CA HIS A 93 -34.21 32.61 7.88
C HIS A 93 -34.07 33.44 9.14
N GLU A 94 -33.52 34.64 8.98
CA GLU A 94 -33.78 35.74 9.89
C GLU A 94 -35.27 36.10 9.76
N SER A 95 -35.97 36.21 10.88
CA SER A 95 -37.13 37.07 11.00
C SER A 95 -37.18 37.56 12.42
N GLY A 96 -36.89 38.84 12.60
CA GLY A 96 -37.26 39.56 13.80
C GLY A 96 -38.78 39.65 13.91
N LEU A 97 -39.24 39.60 15.16
CA LEU A 97 -40.13 40.57 15.81
C LEU A 97 -39.96 40.39 17.31
#